data_AF-T1BQP6-F1
#
_entry.id   AF-T1BQP6-F1
#
_cell.length_a   1.000
_cell.length_b   1.000
_cell.length_c   1.000
_cell.angle_alpha   90.00
_cell.angle_beta   90.00
_cell.angle_gamma   90.00
#
_symmetry.space_group_name_H-M   'P 1'
#
loop_
_entity.id
_entity.type
_entity.pdbx_description
1 polymer ?
#
loop_
_entity_poly.entity_id
_entity_poly.type
_entity_poly.pdbx_seq_one_letter_code
_entity_poly.pdbx_strand_id
1 'polypeptide(L)'
;LDPGATSIMKILVGLIEHLGDIVACEPVVRYLKMEHKNALLSWAVSEPYRELIDSNPYIDETVIIGCLTEWINYAKTSKYDYIIDLHVNYRICQQCNIPLFKTAGNPFVNAWEWFDYGSLLEAFSVGAGLPRLSAQPRVYLSQNHIDAVNKLGLGSEYVVINRDSNDKNKDWLNKNWDYIIKKIINDFGLSVVEVGTDVNSKITKYLFNDKSYINLKSKTTILECAEVIRRSCLFIGIDSGPA
;
A
#
# COMPACT_ATOMS: atom_id res chain seq x y z
N LEU A 1 13.93 -36.60 23.66
CA LEU A 1 12.79 -35.99 22.95
C LEU A 1 12.05 -35.19 24.00
N ASP A 2 12.18 -33.88 23.95
CA ASP A 2 11.62 -32.97 24.96
C ASP A 2 10.08 -32.90 24.80
N PRO A 3 9.27 -33.31 25.80
CA PRO A 3 7.81 -33.34 25.69
C PRO A 3 7.15 -31.95 25.76
N GLY A 4 7.92 -30.87 25.90
CA GLY A 4 7.41 -29.52 26.21
C GLY A 4 7.46 -28.48 25.09
N ALA A 5 8.06 -28.76 23.93
CA ALA A 5 8.15 -27.78 22.85
C ALA A 5 6.84 -27.75 22.04
N THR A 6 5.88 -26.91 22.45
CA THR A 6 4.76 -26.56 21.57
C THR A 6 5.34 -25.83 20.37
N SER A 7 5.32 -26.47 19.19
CA SER A 7 5.84 -25.85 17.96
C SER A 7 5.12 -24.52 17.72
N ILE A 8 5.89 -23.44 17.60
CA ILE A 8 5.35 -22.12 17.30
C ILE A 8 4.78 -22.14 15.87
N MET A 9 3.49 -21.82 15.74
CA MET A 9 2.80 -21.74 14.46
C MET A 9 3.41 -20.63 13.60
N LYS A 10 3.73 -20.95 12.34
CA LYS A 10 4.26 -20.00 11.35
C LYS A 10 3.24 -19.79 10.25
N ILE A 11 2.85 -18.54 10.03
CA ILE A 11 1.85 -18.16 9.04
C ILE A 11 2.51 -17.21 8.03
N LEU A 12 2.41 -17.51 6.74
CA LEU A 12 2.82 -16.60 5.67
C LEU A 12 1.59 -15.96 5.04
N VAL A 13 1.55 -14.63 5.03
CA VAL A 13 0.57 -13.84 4.29
C VAL A 13 1.17 -13.42 2.95
N GLY A 14 0.44 -13.60 1.85
CA GLY A 14 0.88 -13.22 0.51
C GLY A 14 -0.01 -12.16 -0.11
N LEU A 15 0.55 -10.97 -0.35
CA LEU A 15 -0.01 -9.94 -1.21
C LEU A 15 1.15 -9.08 -1.70
N ILE A 16 1.64 -9.38 -2.92
CA ILE A 16 2.98 -8.95 -3.31
C ILE A 16 3.04 -7.60 -4.03
N GLU A 17 1.93 -7.11 -4.53
CA GLU A 17 1.85 -6.00 -5.47
C GLU A 17 0.67 -5.07 -5.15
N HIS A 18 0.78 -3.84 -5.67
CA HIS A 18 -0.16 -2.72 -5.52
C HIS A 18 -0.26 -2.17 -4.10
N LEU A 19 0.19 -0.92 -3.95
CA LEU A 19 0.17 -0.18 -2.69
C LEU A 19 -1.21 -0.19 -2.01
N GLY A 20 -2.27 0.11 -2.78
CA GLY A 20 -3.64 0.17 -2.26
C GLY A 20 -4.11 -1.17 -1.70
N ASP A 21 -3.86 -2.26 -2.41
CA ASP A 21 -4.23 -3.62 -1.99
C ASP A 21 -3.50 -4.00 -0.69
N ILE A 22 -2.18 -3.76 -0.63
CA ILE A 22 -1.33 -4.05 0.54
C ILE A 22 -1.81 -3.28 1.77
N VAL A 23 -2.03 -1.97 1.63
CA VAL A 23 -2.50 -1.13 2.73
C VAL A 23 -3.90 -1.57 3.15
N ALA A 24 -4.83 -1.76 2.21
CA ALA A 24 -6.20 -2.17 2.51
C ALA A 24 -6.27 -3.52 3.25
N CYS A 25 -5.35 -4.43 2.97
CA CYS A 25 -5.30 -5.74 3.60
C CYS A 25 -4.47 -5.81 4.90
N GLU A 26 -3.84 -4.71 5.34
CA GLU A 26 -3.17 -4.65 6.64
C GLU A 26 -3.98 -5.23 7.81
N PRO A 27 -5.32 -5.04 7.91
CA PRO A 27 -6.10 -5.60 9.00
C PRO A 27 -6.04 -7.13 9.12
N VAL A 28 -5.66 -7.85 8.06
CA VAL A 28 -5.50 -9.32 8.08
C VAL A 28 -4.47 -9.75 9.10
N VAL A 29 -3.30 -9.11 9.17
CA VAL A 29 -2.27 -9.51 10.16
C VAL A 29 -2.67 -9.19 11.58
N ARG A 30 -3.42 -8.11 11.80
CA ARG A 30 -3.99 -7.80 13.12
C ARG A 30 -5.00 -8.87 13.55
N TYR A 31 -5.89 -9.27 12.65
CA TYR A 31 -6.83 -10.36 12.89
C TYR A 31 -6.09 -11.66 13.23
N LEU A 32 -5.09 -12.05 12.42
CA LEU A 32 -4.32 -13.28 12.65
C LEU A 32 -3.56 -13.25 13.99
N LYS A 33 -2.98 -12.12 14.39
CA LYS A 33 -2.31 -12.01 15.70
C LYS A 33 -3.30 -12.05 16.87
N MET A 34 -4.54 -11.60 16.68
CA MET A 34 -5.59 -11.72 17.69
C MET A 34 -6.02 -13.17 17.90
N GLU A 35 -6.26 -13.91 16.81
CA GLU A 35 -6.66 -15.32 16.84
C GLU A 35 -5.51 -16.24 17.27
N HIS A 36 -4.27 -15.89 16.90
CA HIS A 36 -3.07 -16.69 17.13
C HIS A 36 -1.96 -15.84 17.76
N LYS A 37 -2.13 -15.48 19.04
CA LYS A 37 -1.24 -14.56 19.78
C LYS A 37 0.25 -14.91 19.72
N ASN A 38 0.58 -16.20 19.68
CA ASN A 38 1.95 -16.70 19.69
C ASN A 38 2.46 -17.06 18.28
N ALA A 39 1.67 -16.90 17.22
CA ALA A 39 2.12 -17.23 15.87
C ALA A 39 3.19 -16.24 15.38
N LEU A 40 4.16 -16.77 14.64
CA LEU A 40 5.09 -15.98 13.84
C LEU A 40 4.42 -15.66 12.51
N LEU A 41 4.22 -14.37 12.24
CA LEU A 41 3.59 -13.88 11.02
C LEU A 41 4.66 -13.34 10.09
N SER A 42 4.80 -13.96 8.92
CA SER A 42 5.62 -13.45 7.83
C SER A 42 4.72 -12.86 6.74
N TRP A 43 5.16 -11.81 6.03
CA TRP A 43 4.43 -11.26 4.89
C TRP A 43 5.33 -11.23 3.65
N ALA A 44 4.87 -11.88 2.58
CA ALA A 44 5.49 -11.87 1.27
C ALA A 44 5.08 -10.64 0.45
N VAL A 45 6.06 -9.81 0.08
CA VAL A 45 5.87 -8.58 -0.67
C VAL A 45 6.96 -8.36 -1.72
N SER A 46 6.70 -7.57 -2.77
CA SER A 46 7.76 -7.12 -3.67
C SER A 46 8.58 -5.98 -3.05
N GLU A 47 9.86 -5.90 -3.44
CA GLU A 47 10.85 -4.97 -2.87
C GLU A 47 10.38 -3.52 -2.74
N PRO A 48 9.70 -2.91 -3.74
CA PRO A 48 9.24 -1.52 -3.62
C PRO A 48 8.29 -1.25 -2.46
N TYR A 49 7.65 -2.28 -1.90
CA TYR A 49 6.69 -2.16 -0.80
C TYR A 49 7.23 -2.69 0.52
N ARG A 50 8.50 -3.14 0.57
CA ARG A 50 9.15 -3.72 1.75
C ARG A 50 8.99 -2.84 2.99
N GLU A 51 9.14 -1.53 2.85
CA GLU A 51 9.05 -0.58 3.96
C GLU A 51 7.69 -0.60 4.70
N LEU A 52 6.59 -0.86 3.99
CA LEU A 52 5.25 -0.97 4.59
C LEU A 52 5.17 -2.14 5.56
N ILE A 53 5.86 -3.23 5.23
CA ILE A 53 5.83 -4.48 5.98
C ILE A 53 6.80 -4.41 7.15
N ASP A 54 8.02 -3.95 6.91
CA ASP A 54 9.07 -3.81 7.93
C ASP A 54 8.67 -2.90 9.10
N SER A 55 7.79 -1.93 8.85
CA SER A 55 7.31 -1.00 9.88
C SER A 55 6.11 -1.54 10.69
N ASN A 56 5.49 -2.65 10.26
CA ASN A 56 4.29 -3.18 10.88
C ASN A 56 4.64 -4.01 12.13
N PRO A 57 4.15 -3.63 13.34
CA PRO A 57 4.53 -4.29 14.59
C PRO A 57 3.93 -5.69 14.77
N TYR A 58 3.03 -6.13 13.89
CA TYR A 58 2.42 -7.45 13.95
C TYR A 58 3.16 -8.49 13.09
N ILE A 59 4.14 -8.06 12.29
CA ILE A 59 4.87 -8.89 11.34
C ILE A 59 6.25 -9.18 11.90
N ASP A 60 6.59 -10.46 11.97
CA ASP A 60 7.85 -10.96 12.51
C ASP A 60 8.95 -11.05 11.42
N GLU A 61 8.56 -11.26 10.15
CA GLU A 61 9.49 -11.37 9.03
C GLU A 61 8.89 -10.87 7.70
N THR A 62 9.67 -10.08 6.95
CA THR A 62 9.34 -9.71 5.58
C THR A 62 10.00 -10.66 4.59
N VAL A 63 9.21 -11.26 3.70
CA VAL A 63 9.70 -12.14 2.63
C VAL A 63 9.63 -11.39 1.31
N ILE A 64 10.76 -11.25 0.61
CA ILE A 64 10.79 -10.58 -0.69
C ILE A 64 10.50 -11.56 -1.80
N ILE A 65 9.51 -11.22 -2.64
CA ILE A 65 9.08 -11.98 -3.81
C ILE A 65 9.09 -11.06 -5.03
N GLY A 66 9.80 -11.44 -6.09
CA GLY A 66 9.99 -10.60 -7.28
C GLY A 66 8.78 -10.52 -8.20
N CYS A 67 7.92 -11.56 -8.23
CA CYS A 67 6.71 -11.59 -9.05
C CYS A 67 5.69 -12.63 -8.59
N LEU A 68 4.47 -12.57 -9.15
CA LEU A 68 3.39 -13.49 -8.79
C LEU A 68 3.71 -14.96 -9.11
N THR A 69 4.50 -15.22 -10.16
CA THR A 69 4.96 -16.59 -10.47
C THR A 69 5.88 -17.15 -9.38
N GLU A 70 6.76 -16.31 -8.84
CA GLU A 70 7.62 -16.69 -7.74
C GLU A 70 6.79 -16.96 -6.48
N TRP A 71 5.79 -16.12 -6.18
CA TRP A 71 4.80 -16.40 -5.14
C TRP A 71 4.13 -17.77 -5.31
N ILE A 72 3.62 -18.08 -6.50
CA ILE A 72 2.96 -19.37 -6.81
C ILE A 72 3.84 -20.57 -6.45
N ASN A 73 5.16 -20.45 -6.61
CA ASN A 73 6.11 -21.50 -6.26
C ASN A 73 6.50 -21.47 -4.78
N TYR A 74 6.74 -20.29 -4.21
CA TYR A 74 7.14 -20.11 -2.82
C TYR A 74 6.03 -20.53 -1.83
N ALA A 75 4.78 -20.27 -2.18
CA ALA A 75 3.61 -20.66 -1.39
C ALA A 75 3.44 -22.19 -1.25
N LYS A 76 4.16 -23.00 -2.04
CA LYS A 76 4.14 -24.47 -1.95
C LYS A 76 5.19 -25.04 -1.00
N THR A 77 6.00 -24.20 -0.37
CA THR A 77 7.04 -24.64 0.56
C THR A 77 6.45 -25.19 1.85
N SER A 78 7.15 -26.13 2.50
CA SER A 78 6.79 -26.67 3.81
C SER A 78 7.37 -25.87 4.98
N LYS A 79 7.77 -24.61 4.75
CA LYS A 79 8.38 -23.74 5.77
C LYS A 79 7.38 -23.13 6.75
N TYR A 80 6.11 -23.04 6.33
CA TYR A 80 5.02 -22.42 7.06
C TYR A 80 3.90 -23.44 7.29
N ASP A 81 3.24 -23.33 8.43
CA ASP A 81 2.10 -24.19 8.78
C ASP A 81 0.83 -23.77 8.02
N TYR A 82 0.69 -22.45 7.78
CA TYR A 82 -0.43 -21.88 7.04
C TYR A 82 0.03 -20.83 6.03
N ILE A 83 -0.62 -20.84 4.87
CA ILE A 83 -0.46 -19.82 3.82
C ILE A 83 -1.79 -19.09 3.66
N ILE A 84 -1.77 -17.78 3.85
CA ILE A 84 -2.90 -16.88 3.63
C ILE A 84 -2.62 -16.11 2.33
N ASP A 85 -3.10 -16.64 1.22
CA ASP A 85 -2.97 -16.01 -0.10
C ASP A 85 -4.08 -14.98 -0.29
N LEU A 86 -3.77 -13.69 -0.23
CA LEU A 86 -4.74 -12.59 -0.40
C LEU A 86 -4.91 -12.19 -1.86
N HIS A 87 -4.16 -12.77 -2.80
CA HIS A 87 -4.38 -12.50 -4.21
C HIS A 87 -5.73 -13.08 -4.66
N VAL A 88 -6.40 -12.38 -5.58
CA VAL A 88 -7.58 -12.91 -6.27
C VAL A 88 -7.20 -14.05 -7.20
N ASN A 89 -8.09 -15.04 -7.33
CA ASN A 89 -7.87 -16.16 -8.23
C ASN A 89 -7.80 -15.69 -9.70
N TYR A 90 -7.06 -16.40 -10.53
CA TYR A 90 -6.80 -16.08 -11.94
C TYR A 90 -6.06 -14.76 -12.20
N ARG A 91 -5.54 -14.09 -11.17
CA ARG A 91 -4.62 -12.95 -11.36
C ARG A 91 -3.44 -13.40 -12.23
N ILE A 92 -3.14 -12.63 -13.28
CA ILE A 92 -2.05 -12.93 -14.20
C ILE A 92 -0.79 -12.20 -13.73
N CYS A 93 0.31 -12.93 -13.61
CA CYS A 93 1.63 -12.35 -13.35
C CYS A 93 2.00 -11.40 -14.50
N GLN A 94 2.22 -10.12 -14.21
CA GLN A 94 2.54 -9.12 -15.24
C GLN A 94 3.91 -9.33 -15.89
N GLN A 95 4.82 -10.06 -15.21
CA GLN A 95 6.17 -10.32 -15.71
C GLN A 95 6.26 -11.61 -16.53
N CYS A 96 5.59 -12.68 -16.08
CA CYS A 96 5.72 -14.02 -16.69
C CYS A 96 4.50 -14.47 -17.48
N ASN A 97 3.39 -13.73 -17.41
CA ASN A 97 2.10 -14.10 -18.01
C ASN A 97 1.56 -15.47 -17.54
N ILE A 98 1.87 -15.84 -16.30
CA ILE A 98 1.38 -17.08 -15.66
C ILE A 98 0.21 -16.72 -14.74
N PRO A 99 -0.97 -17.36 -14.90
CA PRO A 99 -2.10 -17.13 -14.01
C PRO A 99 -1.92 -17.85 -12.67
N LEU A 100 -2.34 -17.20 -11.59
CA LEU A 100 -2.52 -17.83 -10.28
C LEU A 100 -3.76 -18.71 -10.28
N PHE A 101 -3.59 -19.98 -9.91
CA PHE A 101 -4.69 -20.89 -9.59
C PHE A 101 -4.65 -21.18 -8.10
N LYS A 102 -5.63 -20.68 -7.35
CA LYS A 102 -5.69 -20.88 -5.91
C LYS A 102 -6.00 -22.34 -5.58
N THR A 103 -5.17 -22.94 -4.74
CA THR A 103 -5.36 -24.29 -4.19
C THR A 103 -5.96 -24.27 -2.78
N ALA A 104 -6.08 -23.08 -2.17
CA ALA A 104 -6.65 -22.85 -0.85
C ALA A 104 -7.44 -21.53 -0.84
N GLY A 105 -8.32 -21.37 0.17
CA GLY A 105 -9.22 -20.23 0.28
C GLY A 105 -10.48 -20.39 -0.59
N ASN A 106 -11.07 -19.26 -0.99
CA ASN A 106 -12.27 -19.24 -1.83
C ASN A 106 -11.88 -18.92 -3.29
N PRO A 107 -11.86 -19.91 -4.21
CA PRO A 107 -11.46 -19.71 -5.59
C PRO A 107 -12.48 -18.92 -6.43
N PHE A 108 -13.70 -18.70 -5.91
CA PHE A 108 -14.74 -17.90 -6.56
C PHE A 108 -14.44 -16.40 -6.49
N VAL A 109 -13.64 -15.94 -5.52
CA VAL A 109 -13.13 -14.56 -5.54
C VAL A 109 -12.01 -14.48 -6.58
N ASN A 110 -12.35 -13.97 -7.76
CA ASN A 110 -11.46 -13.96 -8.91
C ASN A 110 -11.23 -12.55 -9.47
N ALA A 111 -10.25 -12.42 -10.36
CA ALA A 111 -9.82 -11.16 -10.95
C ALA A 111 -10.93 -10.35 -11.67
N TRP A 112 -12.04 -10.99 -12.05
CA TRP A 112 -13.15 -10.34 -12.76
C TRP A 112 -14.32 -9.97 -11.84
N GLU A 113 -14.57 -10.77 -10.81
CA GLU A 113 -15.79 -10.68 -9.99
C GLU A 113 -15.51 -10.28 -8.54
N TRP A 114 -14.27 -9.98 -8.16
CA TRP A 114 -13.93 -9.68 -6.76
C TRP A 114 -14.70 -8.47 -6.20
N PHE A 115 -15.09 -7.50 -7.04
CA PHE A 115 -15.89 -6.35 -6.63
C PHE A 115 -17.29 -6.73 -6.10
N ASP A 116 -17.83 -7.88 -6.52
CA ASP A 116 -19.12 -8.38 -6.02
C ASP A 116 -19.02 -8.85 -4.55
N TYR A 117 -17.80 -8.99 -4.03
CA TYR A 117 -17.54 -9.40 -2.65
C TYR A 117 -17.33 -8.21 -1.69
N GLY A 118 -17.40 -6.96 -2.16
CA GLY A 118 -17.34 -5.75 -1.33
C GLY A 118 -16.03 -4.97 -1.49
N SER A 119 -15.60 -4.33 -0.41
CA SER A 119 -14.31 -3.61 -0.37
C SER A 119 -13.11 -4.55 -0.59
N LEU A 120 -11.93 -3.99 -0.92
CA LEU A 120 -10.69 -4.75 -1.11
C LEU A 120 -10.42 -5.74 0.04
N LEU A 121 -10.48 -5.25 1.29
CA LEU A 121 -10.28 -6.07 2.48
C LEU A 121 -11.29 -7.22 2.56
N GLU A 122 -12.57 -6.94 2.33
CA GLU A 122 -13.63 -7.95 2.39
C GLU A 122 -13.44 -9.03 1.32
N ALA A 123 -13.24 -8.62 0.07
CA ALA A 123 -13.04 -9.52 -1.05
C ALA A 123 -11.81 -10.39 -0.84
N PHE A 124 -10.67 -9.79 -0.47
CA PHE A 124 -9.40 -10.50 -0.40
C PHE A 124 -9.32 -11.40 0.83
N SER A 125 -9.90 -10.98 1.96
CA SER A 125 -10.04 -11.84 3.15
C SER A 125 -10.90 -13.07 2.86
N VAL A 126 -12.08 -12.89 2.26
CA VAL A 126 -12.93 -14.02 1.83
C VAL A 126 -12.20 -14.89 0.81
N GLY A 127 -11.52 -14.28 -0.16
CA GLY A 127 -10.72 -14.97 -1.16
C GLY A 127 -9.61 -15.83 -0.55
N ALA A 128 -9.02 -15.39 0.55
CA ALA A 128 -8.01 -16.14 1.31
C ALA A 128 -8.60 -17.21 2.24
N GLY A 129 -9.93 -17.34 2.33
CA GLY A 129 -10.61 -18.27 3.23
C GLY A 129 -10.76 -17.77 4.66
N LEU A 130 -10.54 -16.47 4.89
CA LEU A 130 -10.80 -15.80 6.17
C LEU A 130 -12.27 -15.34 6.24
N PRO A 131 -12.76 -14.99 7.44
CA PRO A 131 -14.02 -14.26 7.56
C PRO A 131 -13.98 -12.97 6.74
N ARG A 132 -15.16 -12.47 6.35
CA ARG A 132 -15.30 -11.15 5.72
C ARG A 132 -14.87 -10.07 6.72
N LEU A 133 -13.62 -9.63 6.61
CA LEU A 133 -13.06 -8.65 7.53
C LEU A 133 -13.51 -7.23 7.18
N SER A 134 -13.77 -6.42 8.20
CA SER A 134 -14.08 -5.01 8.07
C SER A 134 -13.33 -4.23 9.14
N ALA A 135 -12.35 -3.43 8.72
CA ALA A 135 -11.56 -2.58 9.59
C ALA A 135 -10.85 -1.52 8.76
N GLN A 136 -10.59 -0.36 9.35
CA GLN A 136 -9.72 0.63 8.71
C GLN A 136 -8.26 0.14 8.75
N PRO A 137 -7.51 0.27 7.64
CA PRO A 137 -6.10 -0.06 7.60
C PRO A 137 -5.27 0.91 8.44
N ARG A 138 -4.10 0.46 8.86
CA ARG A 138 -3.12 1.30 9.57
C ARG A 138 -1.80 1.32 8.81
N VAL A 139 -1.18 2.48 8.73
CA VAL A 139 0.18 2.67 8.24
C VAL A 139 1.07 3.01 9.43
N TYR A 140 2.17 2.29 9.59
CA TYR A 140 3.04 2.40 10.75
C TYR A 140 4.27 3.25 10.41
N LEU A 141 4.46 4.35 11.13
CA LEU A 141 5.56 5.28 10.90
C LEU A 141 6.64 5.10 11.98
N SER A 142 7.89 5.04 11.56
CA SER A 142 9.06 5.05 12.44
C SER A 142 9.48 6.50 12.73
N GLN A 143 10.30 6.68 13.78
CA GLN A 143 10.91 7.98 14.06
C GLN A 143 11.75 8.49 12.87
N ASN A 144 12.39 7.59 12.11
CA ASN A 144 13.17 7.98 10.94
C ASN A 144 12.31 8.64 9.85
N HIS A 145 11.08 8.16 9.62
CA HIS A 145 10.16 8.77 8.65
C HIS A 145 9.73 10.17 9.12
N ILE A 146 9.43 10.31 10.42
CA ILE A 146 9.06 11.59 11.03
C ILE A 146 10.21 12.60 10.90
N ASP A 147 11.45 12.17 11.18
CA ASP A 147 12.65 13.00 11.12
C ASP A 147 13.02 13.38 9.68
N ALA A 148 12.83 12.47 8.72
CA ALA A 148 13.02 12.75 7.30
C ALA A 148 12.06 13.85 6.84
N VAL A 149 10.77 13.77 7.20
CA VAL A 149 9.78 14.81 6.86
C VAL A 149 10.04 16.11 7.60
N ASN A 150 10.55 16.08 8.85
CA ASN A 150 10.99 17.30 9.54
C ASN A 150 12.09 18.05 8.77
N LYS A 151 13.04 17.34 8.18
CA LYS A 151 14.15 17.93 7.39
C LYS A 151 13.68 18.58 6.09
N LEU A 152 12.48 18.22 5.59
CA LEU A 152 11.88 18.88 4.42
C LEU A 152 11.49 20.34 4.72
N GLY A 153 11.35 20.72 6.00
CA GLY A 153 11.00 22.09 6.38
C GLY A 153 9.64 22.53 5.86
N LEU A 154 8.69 21.59 5.75
CA LEU A 154 7.31 21.91 5.36
C LEU A 154 6.68 22.82 6.41
N GLY A 155 5.93 23.83 5.97
CA GLY A 155 5.19 24.72 6.87
C GLY A 155 4.15 23.98 7.71
N SER A 156 3.56 24.66 8.70
CA SER A 156 2.53 24.06 9.56
C SER A 156 1.18 23.85 8.89
N GLU A 157 0.91 24.54 7.77
CA GLU A 157 -0.35 24.47 7.05
C GLU A 157 -0.10 24.33 5.53
N TYR A 158 -0.41 23.15 5.00
CA TYR A 158 -0.29 22.86 3.58
C TYR A 158 -1.31 21.83 3.11
N VAL A 159 -1.66 21.93 1.82
CA VAL A 159 -2.49 20.97 1.11
C VAL A 159 -1.58 20.03 0.33
N VAL A 160 -1.83 18.73 0.42
CA VAL A 160 -1.15 17.75 -0.43
C VAL A 160 -1.98 17.48 -1.68
N ILE A 161 -1.32 17.41 -2.83
CA ILE A 161 -1.94 16.98 -4.08
C ILE A 161 -1.23 15.76 -4.67
N ASN A 162 -2.00 14.83 -5.24
CA ASN A 162 -1.48 13.77 -6.10
C ASN A 162 -2.24 13.78 -7.44
N ARG A 163 -1.55 14.14 -8.52
CA ARG A 163 -2.19 14.41 -9.82
C ARG A 163 -2.19 13.24 -10.78
N ASP A 164 -1.29 12.29 -10.55
CA ASP A 164 -0.93 11.24 -11.51
C ASP A 164 -1.24 9.87 -10.92
N SER A 165 -1.67 8.95 -11.78
CA SER A 165 -1.93 7.56 -11.45
C SER A 165 -1.20 6.63 -12.41
N ASN A 166 -1.22 5.33 -12.10
CA ASN A 166 -0.68 4.33 -13.01
C ASN A 166 -1.53 4.17 -14.29
N ASP A 167 -2.78 4.64 -14.30
CA ASP A 167 -3.67 4.60 -15.46
C ASP A 167 -4.03 6.02 -15.89
N LYS A 168 -3.42 6.47 -16.99
CA LYS A 168 -3.62 7.83 -17.53
C LYS A 168 -5.08 8.18 -17.82
N ASN A 169 -5.97 7.21 -17.97
CA ASN A 169 -7.40 7.47 -18.16
C ASN A 169 -8.08 7.99 -16.89
N LYS A 170 -7.46 7.79 -15.71
CA LYS A 170 -7.91 8.32 -14.42
C LYS A 170 -7.38 9.73 -14.13
N ASP A 171 -6.39 10.20 -14.90
CA ASP A 171 -5.75 11.48 -14.67
C ASP A 171 -6.67 12.65 -15.05
N TRP A 172 -6.59 13.74 -14.29
CA TRP A 172 -7.33 14.97 -14.58
C TRP A 172 -6.51 15.94 -15.42
N LEU A 173 -7.19 16.83 -16.17
CA LEU A 173 -6.50 17.78 -17.05
C LEU A 173 -5.61 18.74 -16.26
N ASN A 174 -4.34 18.89 -16.68
CA ASN A 174 -3.37 19.80 -16.05
C ASN A 174 -3.90 21.22 -15.81
N LYS A 175 -4.65 21.78 -16.77
CA LYS A 175 -5.23 23.13 -16.64
C LYS A 175 -6.17 23.27 -15.43
N ASN A 176 -6.83 22.17 -15.04
CA ASN A 176 -7.75 22.18 -13.92
C ASN A 176 -6.99 22.06 -12.59
N TRP A 177 -5.91 21.28 -12.56
CA TRP A 177 -4.97 21.29 -11.44
C TRP A 177 -4.35 22.67 -11.24
N ASP A 178 -3.87 23.32 -12.30
CA ASP A 178 -3.31 24.68 -12.24
C ASP A 178 -4.33 25.68 -11.66
N TYR A 179 -5.62 25.53 -12.00
CA TYR A 179 -6.70 26.35 -11.45
C TYR A 179 -6.88 26.13 -9.94
N ILE A 180 -6.96 24.87 -9.49
CA ILE A 180 -7.13 24.56 -8.06
C ILE A 180 -5.91 25.01 -7.26
N ILE A 181 -4.69 24.75 -7.75
CA ILE A 181 -3.45 25.16 -7.09
C ILE A 181 -3.42 26.69 -6.93
N LYS A 182 -3.79 27.45 -7.97
CA LYS A 182 -3.91 28.91 -7.89
C LYS A 182 -4.90 29.35 -6.82
N LYS A 183 -6.06 28.70 -6.72
CA LYS A 183 -7.05 29.02 -5.68
C LYS A 183 -6.52 28.73 -4.28
N ILE A 184 -5.93 27.56 -4.05
CA ILE A 184 -5.35 27.20 -2.74
C ILE A 184 -4.32 28.25 -2.30
N ILE A 185 -3.43 28.65 -3.21
CA ILE A 185 -2.36 29.60 -2.89
C ILE A 185 -2.91 31.03 -2.73
N ASN A 186 -3.70 31.52 -3.68
CA ASN A 186 -4.08 32.94 -3.73
C ASN A 186 -5.28 33.27 -2.85
N ASP A 187 -6.29 32.39 -2.82
CA ASP A 187 -7.56 32.66 -2.13
C ASP A 187 -7.47 32.23 -0.66
N PHE A 188 -6.71 31.17 -0.35
CA PHE A 188 -6.58 30.61 1.00
C PHE A 188 -5.22 30.84 1.65
N GLY A 189 -4.20 31.32 0.92
CA GLY A 189 -2.86 31.57 1.46
C GLY A 189 -2.10 30.30 1.87
N LEU A 190 -2.54 29.12 1.41
CA LEU A 190 -1.95 27.83 1.79
C LEU A 190 -0.88 27.40 0.79
N SER A 191 0.19 26.80 1.31
CA SER A 191 1.18 26.15 0.46
C SER A 191 0.66 24.82 -0.07
N VAL A 192 1.12 24.44 -1.26
CA VAL A 192 0.76 23.16 -1.91
C VAL A 192 1.99 22.28 -1.97
N VAL A 193 1.84 21.03 -1.52
CA VAL A 193 2.87 19.99 -1.60
C VAL A 193 2.40 18.93 -2.59
N GLU A 194 3.12 18.77 -3.70
CA GLU A 194 2.82 17.73 -4.69
C GLU A 194 3.61 16.46 -4.37
N VAL A 195 2.91 15.33 -4.23
CA VAL A 195 3.49 13.98 -4.07
C VAL A 195 3.15 13.11 -5.28
N GLY A 196 3.74 11.92 -5.35
CA GLY A 196 3.54 10.96 -6.43
C GLY A 196 4.82 10.62 -7.17
N THR A 197 4.70 10.04 -8.36
CA THR A 197 5.83 9.59 -9.18
C THR A 197 6.07 10.53 -10.36
N ASP A 198 7.33 10.82 -10.67
CA ASP A 198 7.69 11.73 -11.76
C ASP A 198 7.64 11.09 -13.15
N VAL A 199 6.52 10.45 -13.52
CA VAL A 199 6.48 9.63 -14.74
C VAL A 199 6.41 10.50 -15.99
N ASN A 200 5.86 11.73 -15.96
CA ASN A 200 5.72 12.55 -17.17
C ASN A 200 5.40 14.06 -16.95
N SER A 201 5.52 14.64 -15.74
CA SER A 201 4.96 16.00 -15.57
C SER A 201 5.78 17.05 -16.30
N LYS A 202 5.17 17.67 -17.31
CA LYS A 202 5.56 19.00 -17.80
C LYS A 202 5.32 19.98 -16.66
N ILE A 203 6.40 20.25 -15.97
CA ILE A 203 6.51 21.02 -14.75
C ILE A 203 5.67 22.33 -14.78
N THR A 204 4.82 22.51 -13.77
CA THR A 204 4.09 23.76 -13.48
C THR A 204 4.97 24.83 -12.81
N LYS A 205 6.28 24.58 -12.60
CA LYS A 205 7.25 25.44 -11.88
C LYS A 205 7.33 26.87 -12.41
N TYR A 206 6.93 27.13 -13.66
CA TYR A 206 6.89 28.49 -14.20
C TYR A 206 5.74 29.35 -13.63
N LEU A 207 4.76 28.76 -12.94
CA LEU A 207 3.58 29.48 -12.47
C LEU A 207 3.65 29.89 -10.99
N PHE A 208 4.54 29.31 -10.18
CA PHE A 208 4.53 29.49 -8.72
C PHE A 208 5.95 29.60 -8.14
N ASN A 209 6.08 30.31 -7.03
CA ASN A 209 7.34 30.40 -6.29
C ASN A 209 7.59 29.10 -5.49
N ASP A 210 8.85 28.72 -5.30
CA ASP A 210 9.28 27.49 -4.60
C ASP A 210 8.80 27.43 -3.14
N LYS A 211 8.39 28.55 -2.53
CA LYS A 211 7.79 28.59 -1.19
C LYS A 211 6.30 28.25 -1.15
N SER A 212 5.55 28.54 -2.21
CA SER A 212 4.09 28.32 -2.25
C SER A 212 3.74 26.99 -2.90
N TYR A 213 4.64 26.44 -3.72
CA TYR A 213 4.49 25.15 -4.37
C TYR A 213 5.75 24.30 -4.19
N ILE A 214 5.62 23.19 -3.46
CA ILE A 214 6.71 22.29 -3.10
C ILE A 214 6.49 20.97 -3.84
N ASN A 215 7.42 20.60 -4.72
CA ASN A 215 7.34 19.34 -5.46
C ASN A 215 8.19 18.25 -4.77
N LEU A 216 7.52 17.24 -4.22
CA LEU A 216 8.09 16.05 -3.58
C LEU A 216 7.93 14.76 -4.41
N LYS A 217 7.53 14.85 -5.68
CA LYS A 217 7.39 13.67 -6.53
C LYS A 217 8.71 12.92 -6.66
N SER A 218 8.67 11.62 -6.42
CA SER A 218 9.85 10.75 -6.38
C SER A 218 10.97 11.22 -5.43
N LYS A 219 10.67 12.05 -4.42
CA LYS A 219 11.64 12.54 -3.42
C LYS A 219 11.38 12.02 -2.00
N THR A 220 10.39 11.16 -1.85
CA THR A 220 10.00 10.55 -0.58
C THR A 220 9.87 9.06 -0.77
N THR A 221 10.15 8.29 0.27
CA THR A 221 9.69 6.90 0.36
C THR A 221 8.16 6.86 0.53
N ILE A 222 7.54 5.68 0.44
CA ILE A 222 6.10 5.51 0.65
C ILE A 222 5.71 6.00 2.05
N LEU A 223 6.49 5.66 3.08
CA LEU A 223 6.16 6.03 4.45
C LEU A 223 6.49 7.50 4.76
N GLU A 224 7.49 8.09 4.12
CA GLU A 224 7.72 9.54 4.17
C GLU A 224 6.55 10.29 3.49
N CYS A 225 6.06 9.81 2.34
CA CYS A 225 4.89 10.36 1.68
C CYS A 225 3.64 10.26 2.56
N ALA A 226 3.42 9.11 3.21
CA ALA A 226 2.31 8.93 4.16
C ALA A 226 2.41 9.92 5.33
N GLU A 227 3.61 10.20 5.84
CA GLU A 227 3.82 11.21 6.89
C GLU A 227 3.57 12.64 6.39
N VAL A 228 3.95 12.96 5.15
CA VAL A 228 3.61 14.24 4.49
C VAL A 228 2.08 14.40 4.39
N ILE A 229 1.36 13.36 3.98
CA ILE A 229 -0.11 13.38 3.90
C ILE A 229 -0.73 13.51 5.30
N ARG A 230 -0.24 12.75 6.30
CA ARG A 230 -0.77 12.75 7.68
C ARG A 230 -0.73 14.12 8.34
N ARG A 231 0.27 14.94 8.01
CA ARG A 231 0.44 16.31 8.52
C ARG A 231 -0.32 17.38 7.73
N SER A 232 -0.82 17.04 6.54
CA SER A 232 -1.54 17.99 5.69
C SER A 232 -2.91 18.34 6.27
N CYS A 233 -3.41 19.54 5.98
CA CYS A 233 -4.77 19.93 6.36
C CYS A 233 -5.83 19.35 5.41
N LEU A 234 -5.43 19.03 4.18
CA LEU A 234 -6.27 18.46 3.14
C LEU A 234 -5.38 17.69 2.15
N PHE A 235 -5.87 16.54 1.72
CA PHE A 235 -5.33 15.80 0.59
C PHE A 235 -6.32 15.87 -0.59
N ILE A 236 -5.83 16.18 -1.79
CA ILE A 236 -6.60 16.15 -3.03
C ILE A 236 -5.88 15.25 -4.02
N GLY A 237 -6.44 14.07 -4.29
CA GLY A 237 -5.83 13.10 -5.19
C GLY A 237 -6.84 12.47 -6.14
N ILE A 238 -6.33 11.86 -7.20
CA ILE A 238 -7.09 10.90 -8.02
C ILE A 238 -6.99 9.49 -7.43
N ASP A 239 -7.84 8.59 -7.91
CA ASP A 239 -7.84 7.16 -7.56
C ASP A 239 -6.48 6.50 -7.88
N SER A 240 -5.62 6.44 -6.87
CA SER A 240 -4.21 6.08 -6.93
C SER A 240 -3.73 5.63 -5.55
N GLY A 241 -2.56 4.98 -5.47
CA GLY A 241 -2.06 4.43 -4.21
C GLY A 241 -1.95 5.39 -3.01
N PRO A 242 -1.58 6.67 -3.19
CA PRO A 242 -1.56 7.65 -2.10
C PRO A 242 -2.92 8.14 -1.59
N ALA A 243 -4.02 7.91 -2.32
CA ALA A 243 -5.37 8.35 -1.97
C ALA A 243 -6.09 7.31 -1.09
#